data_AF-A0A950N5Y0-F1
#
_entry.id   AF-A0A950N5Y0-F1
#
_cell.length_a   1.000
_cell.length_b   1.000
_cell.length_c   1.000
_cell.angle_alpha   90.00
_cell.angle_beta   90.00
_cell.angle_gamma   90.00
#
_symmetry.space_group_name_H-M   'P 1'
#
loop_
_entity.id
_entity.type
_entity.pdbx_description
1 polymer ?
#
loop_
_entity_poly.entity_id
_entity_poly.type
_entity_poly.pdbx_seq_one_letter_code
_entity_poly.pdbx_strand_id
1 'polypeptide(L)'
;MVRSVAILAAVAVGLSCSTETPAAQDKNQAPLRVFIRAGVKTHGPGEHDHPRFLKDWTELLRSRGATVDGALQFPSAEQLEKTDVLV
;
A
#
# COMPACT_ATOMS: atom_id res chain seq x y z
N MET A 1 15.06 66.47 -17.94
CA MET A 1 15.24 65.41 -18.95
C MET A 1 14.78 64.09 -18.35
N VAL A 2 13.68 63.56 -18.90
CA VAL A 2 13.02 62.31 -18.52
C VAL A 2 13.75 61.15 -19.17
N ARG A 3 13.89 60.01 -18.47
CA ARG A 3 13.68 58.67 -19.05
C ARG A 3 13.60 57.60 -17.97
N SER A 4 12.36 57.38 -17.55
CA SER A 4 11.88 56.15 -16.94
C SER A 4 12.23 54.95 -17.82
N VAL A 5 12.66 53.86 -17.19
CA VAL A 5 12.63 52.52 -17.79
C VAL A 5 11.94 51.61 -16.78
N ALA A 6 10.66 51.37 -17.01
CA ALA A 6 9.94 50.26 -16.42
C ALA A 6 10.30 49.01 -17.22
N ILE A 7 10.77 47.96 -16.54
CA ILE A 7 10.80 46.62 -17.14
C ILE A 7 9.96 45.71 -16.25
N LEU A 8 8.82 45.35 -16.84
CA LEU A 8 7.90 44.30 -16.45
C LEU A 8 8.52 42.95 -16.86
N ALA A 9 8.60 41.96 -15.97
CA ALA A 9 8.83 40.57 -16.40
C ALA A 9 8.27 39.55 -15.39
N ALA A 10 7.11 39.01 -15.77
CA ALA A 10 6.57 37.66 -15.55
C ALA A 10 6.79 36.95 -14.19
N VAL A 11 5.71 36.86 -13.42
CA VAL A 11 5.51 35.81 -12.41
C VAL A 11 5.25 34.49 -13.15
N ALA A 12 6.24 33.62 -13.23
CA ALA A 12 6.05 32.23 -13.63
C ALA A 12 5.48 31.46 -12.43
N VAL A 13 4.16 31.27 -12.40
CA VAL A 13 3.52 30.31 -11.49
C VAL A 13 3.87 28.91 -12.00
N GLY A 14 5.00 28.39 -11.52
CA GLY A 14 5.40 27.01 -11.77
C GLY A 14 4.41 26.06 -11.10
N LEU A 15 3.62 25.37 -11.91
CA LEU A 15 2.85 24.21 -11.49
C LEU A 15 3.84 23.07 -11.16
N SER A 16 4.37 23.08 -9.94
CA SER A 16 5.23 22.01 -9.46
C SER A 16 4.35 20.82 -9.08
N CYS A 17 4.22 19.86 -9.99
CA CYS A 17 3.75 18.52 -9.64
C CYS A 17 4.84 17.90 -8.76
N SER A 18 4.67 17.97 -7.44
CA SER A 18 5.56 17.29 -6.49
C SER A 18 5.46 15.80 -6.74
N THR A 19 6.50 15.22 -7.34
CA THR A 19 6.73 13.79 -7.28
C THR A 19 7.18 13.47 -5.86
N GLU A 20 6.23 13.25 -4.95
CA GLU A 20 6.56 12.67 -3.64
C GLU A 20 7.16 11.29 -3.88
N THR A 21 8.45 11.18 -3.56
CA THR A 21 9.13 9.89 -3.51
C THR A 21 8.41 9.07 -2.44
N PRO A 22 7.93 7.85 -2.76
CA PRO A 22 7.31 7.00 -1.75
C PRO A 22 8.27 6.87 -0.58
N ALA A 23 7.82 7.20 0.63
CA ALA A 23 8.63 7.04 1.82
C ALA A 23 9.17 5.61 1.85
N ALA A 24 10.48 5.47 1.72
CA ALA A 24 11.12 4.17 1.86
C ALA A 24 10.73 3.63 3.24
N GLN A 25 10.16 2.42 3.28
CA GLN A 25 9.86 1.75 4.55
C GLN A 25 11.14 1.69 5.36
N ASP A 26 11.18 2.43 6.47
CA ASP A 26 12.30 2.42 7.38
C ASP A 26 12.49 1.00 7.89
N LYS A 27 13.63 0.39 7.54
CA LYS A 27 13.97 -1.00 7.89
C LYS A 27 14.08 -1.19 9.41
N ASN A 28 14.09 -0.10 10.18
CA ASN A 28 14.11 -0.12 11.63
C ASN A 28 12.71 -0.12 12.28
N GLN A 29 11.63 -0.11 11.48
CA GLN A 29 10.26 -0.28 11.99
C GLN A 29 9.91 -1.76 12.16
N ALA A 30 9.07 -2.04 13.17
CA ALA A 30 8.54 -3.39 13.37
C ALA A 30 7.82 -3.87 12.09
N PRO A 31 7.94 -5.17 11.73
CA PRO A 31 7.23 -5.74 10.58
C PRO A 31 5.73 -5.43 10.61
N LEU A 32 5.18 -4.99 9.47
CA LEU A 32 3.73 -4.79 9.34
C LEU A 32 3.00 -6.11 9.56
N ARG A 33 1.97 -6.12 10.41
CA ARG A 33 1.16 -7.30 10.72
C ARG A 33 -0.07 -7.31 9.82
N VAL A 34 -0.13 -8.24 8.88
CA VAL A 34 -1.21 -8.34 7.89
C VAL A 34 -2.04 -9.59 8.15
N PHE A 35 -3.37 -9.45 8.10
CA PHE A 35 -4.28 -10.60 8.06
C PHE A 35 -4.98 -10.64 6.70
N ILE A 36 -4.89 -11.76 6.00
CA ILE A 36 -5.62 -11.96 4.74
C ILE A 36 -6.88 -12.79 5.04
N ARG A 37 -8.05 -12.16 4.91
CA ARG A 37 -9.34 -12.84 4.95
C ARG A 37 -9.66 -13.36 3.55
N ALA A 38 -9.52 -14.66 3.36
CA ALA A 38 -9.92 -15.35 2.15
C ALA A 38 -11.28 -16.06 2.33
N GLY A 39 -11.63 -16.89 1.35
CA GLY A 39 -12.79 -17.76 1.39
C GLY A 39 -12.50 -19.08 0.68
N VAL A 40 -13.41 -20.06 0.80
CA VAL A 40 -13.31 -21.29 0.01
C VAL A 40 -13.42 -20.99 -1.50
N LYS A 41 -12.84 -21.85 -2.34
CA LYS A 41 -13.04 -21.76 -3.79
C LYS A 41 -14.47 -22.12 -4.14
N THR A 42 -15.16 -21.23 -4.85
CA THR A 42 -16.57 -21.43 -5.27
C THR A 42 -16.81 -21.32 -6.78
N HIS A 43 -15.85 -20.77 -7.53
CA HIS A 43 -15.97 -20.55 -8.97
C HIS A 43 -15.23 -21.62 -9.79
N GLY A 44 -15.47 -21.68 -11.10
CA GLY A 44 -14.79 -22.59 -12.02
C GLY A 44 -13.27 -22.33 -12.20
N PRO A 45 -12.59 -23.16 -13.01
CA PRO A 45 -11.17 -22.99 -13.34
C PRO A 45 -10.88 -21.63 -13.99
N GLY A 46 -9.76 -20.99 -13.64
CA GLY A 46 -9.35 -19.68 -14.19
C GLY A 46 -10.01 -18.47 -13.53
N GLU A 47 -11.10 -18.67 -12.80
CA GLU A 47 -11.81 -17.62 -12.04
C GLU A 47 -11.18 -17.38 -10.66
N HIS A 48 -11.69 -16.37 -9.94
CA HIS A 48 -11.25 -16.01 -8.59
C HIS A 48 -10.98 -17.22 -7.69
N ASP A 49 -9.75 -17.30 -7.19
CA ASP A 49 -9.23 -18.39 -6.36
C ASP A 49 -8.65 -17.80 -5.06
N HIS A 50 -9.54 -17.62 -4.07
CA HIS A 50 -9.15 -17.05 -2.79
C HIS A 50 -8.15 -17.93 -2.00
N PRO A 51 -8.23 -19.29 -2.02
CA PRO A 51 -7.20 -20.13 -1.40
C PRO A 51 -5.82 -19.93 -2.04
N ARG A 52 -5.75 -19.87 -3.37
CA ARG A 52 -4.50 -19.56 -4.07
C ARG A 52 -4.01 -18.15 -3.75
N PHE A 53 -4.89 -17.16 -3.74
CA PHE A 53 -4.56 -15.78 -3.35
C PHE A 53 -3.95 -15.73 -1.96
N LEU A 54 -4.58 -16.37 -0.96
CA LEU A 54 -4.07 -16.45 0.40
C LEU A 54 -2.65 -17.04 0.44
N LYS A 55 -2.41 -18.16 -0.25
CA LYS A 55 -1.10 -18.81 -0.31
C LYS A 55 -0.04 -17.89 -0.93
N ASP A 56 -0.30 -17.45 -2.16
CA ASP A 56 0.72 -16.78 -2.98
C ASP A 56 1.05 -15.37 -2.42
N TRP A 57 0.05 -14.66 -1.88
CA TRP A 57 0.28 -13.34 -1.27
C TRP A 57 0.92 -13.44 0.12
N THR A 58 0.60 -14.47 0.90
CA THR A 58 1.30 -14.72 2.17
C THR A 58 2.80 -14.90 1.94
N GLU A 59 3.17 -15.68 0.93
CA GLU A 59 4.58 -15.90 0.55
C GLU A 59 5.25 -14.60 0.11
N LEU A 60 4.62 -13.84 -0.79
CA LEU A 60 5.15 -12.57 -1.30
C LEU A 60 5.33 -11.52 -0.20
N LEU A 61 4.33 -11.34 0.67
CA LEU A 61 4.38 -10.31 1.71
C LEU A 61 5.41 -10.65 2.80
N ARG A 62 5.50 -11.93 3.19
CA ARG A 62 6.56 -12.38 4.10
C ARG A 62 7.94 -12.18 3.50
N SER A 63 8.12 -12.46 2.20
CA SER A 63 9.40 -12.21 1.52
C SER A 63 9.78 -10.72 1.47
N ARG A 64 8.81 -9.81 1.68
CA ARG A 64 9.00 -8.35 1.74
C ARG A 64 9.10 -7.81 3.16
N GLY A 65 9.09 -8.68 4.18
CA GLY A 65 9.31 -8.31 5.57
C GLY A 65 8.04 -8.06 6.38
N ALA A 66 6.85 -8.44 5.89
CA ALA A 66 5.63 -8.42 6.69
C ALA A 66 5.48 -9.70 7.53
N THR A 67 4.84 -9.58 8.70
CA THR A 67 4.28 -10.73 9.41
C THR A 67 2.88 -10.95 8.88
N VAL A 68 2.59 -12.14 8.35
CA VAL A 68 1.30 -12.41 7.71
C VAL A 68 0.64 -13.62 8.32
N ASP A 69 -0.63 -13.47 8.72
CA ASP A 69 -1.56 -14.53 9.05
C ASP A 69 -2.77 -14.47 8.08
N GLY A 70 -3.61 -15.51 8.09
CA GLY A 70 -4.82 -15.48 7.28
C GLY A 70 -5.66 -16.74 7.41
N ALA A 71 -6.93 -16.63 7.04
CA ALA A 71 -7.89 -17.72 7.14
C ALA A 71 -8.92 -17.68 6.02
N LEU A 72 -9.57 -18.82 5.76
CA LEU A 72 -10.71 -18.91 4.85
C LEU A 72 -12.04 -18.49 5.51
N GLN A 73 -11.99 -18.16 6.80
CA GLN A 73 -13.12 -17.81 7.64
C GLN A 73 -12.90 -16.41 8.21
N PHE A 74 -13.98 -15.83 8.75
CA PHE A 74 -13.91 -14.51 9.36
C PHE A 74 -12.93 -14.53 10.56
N PRO A 75 -12.07 -13.52 10.71
CA PRO A 75 -11.09 -13.48 11.79
C PRO A 75 -11.75 -13.40 13.17
N SER A 76 -11.10 -13.99 14.17
CA SER A 76 -11.45 -13.77 15.58
C SER A 76 -11.05 -12.37 16.05
N ALA A 77 -11.59 -11.93 17.18
CA ALA A 77 -11.19 -10.67 17.80
C ALA A 77 -9.68 -10.64 18.10
N GLU A 78 -9.12 -11.74 18.61
CA GLU A 78 -7.69 -11.86 18.90
C GLU A 78 -6.83 -11.76 17.63
N GLN A 79 -7.29 -12.30 16.51
CA GLN A 79 -6.60 -12.15 15.22
C GLN A 79 -6.62 -10.69 14.76
N LEU A 80 -7.75 -9.99 14.93
CA LEU A 80 -7.87 -8.57 14.61
C LEU A 80 -6.98 -7.69 15.50
N GLU A 81 -6.90 -7.96 16.81
CA GLU A 81 -6.02 -7.23 17.74
C GLU A 81 -4.53 -7.34 17.35
N LYS A 82 -4.15 -8.45 16.72
CA LYS A 82 -2.79 -8.72 16.23
C LYS A 82 -2.52 -8.17 14.83
N THR A 83 -3.49 -7.48 14.22
CA THR A 83 -3.45 -7.07 12.82
C THR A 83 -3.40 -5.55 12.69
N ASP A 84 -2.47 -5.06 11.88
CA ASP A 84 -2.41 -3.65 11.48
C ASP A 84 -3.25 -3.40 10.22
N VAL A 85 -3.27 -4.37 9.29
CA VAL A 85 -4.00 -4.29 8.02
C VAL A 85 -4.78 -5.58 7.75
N LEU A 86 -6.08 -5.45 7.53
CA LEU A 86 -6.97 -6.52 7.07
C LEU A 86 -7.16 -6.40 5.55
N VAL A 87 -6.94 -7.51 4.83
CA VAL A 87 -7.16 -7.65 3.38
C VAL A 87 -8.32 -8.58 3.11
#